data_AF-A0A517LPE6-F1
#
_entry.id   AF-A0A517LPE6-F1
#
_cell.length_a   1.000
_cell.length_b   1.000
_cell.length_c   1.000
_cell.angle_alpha   90.00
_cell.angle_beta   90.00
_cell.angle_gamma   90.00
#
_symmetry.space_group_name_H-M   'P 1'
#
loop_
_entity.id
_entity.type
_entity.pdbx_description
1 polymer ?
#
loop_
_entity_poly.entity_id
_entity_poly.type
_entity_poly.pdbx_seq_one_letter_code
_entity_poly.pdbx_strand_id
1 'polypeptide(L)'
;MAAKIPNDIYQFSIVSAYKAGLTQAGPPVRALQGYGTDGIAYFPRNGGELLFLDSTAYFIPPNQGHQASRTASPVTSTSPDTSVSPNENIMEHAKGDILLPFVMVTKFVPEFSLNISGDTEMESLMDLLECEGPVAGGKNSFMPFRLRGSFSSVSLHDVGPGSRRSSNATSSPPPPSSDSERERKLENVNGTIFGFHGPKWAEGISPTGFHCSFVSERDEGGVVRGGRVRDFKVNGAVELTWAKTGRFHLGLPTDGKFEELDLGSNGESGMLSPTSSY
;
A
#
# COMPACT_ATOMS: atom_id res chain seq x y z
N MET A 1 -12.19 10.03 -30.77
CA MET A 1 -12.07 10.14 -29.31
C MET A 1 -11.11 9.06 -28.83
N ALA A 2 -10.00 9.40 -28.19
CA ALA A 2 -9.22 8.40 -27.46
C ALA A 2 -10.08 7.97 -26.26
N ALA A 3 -10.69 6.79 -26.34
CA ALA A 3 -11.78 6.36 -25.46
C ALA A 3 -11.39 6.23 -23.97
N LYS A 4 -10.09 6.19 -23.67
CA LYS A 4 -9.46 6.40 -22.37
C LYS A 4 -7.96 6.45 -22.64
N ILE A 5 -7.25 7.42 -22.07
CA ILE A 5 -5.78 7.34 -22.05
C ILE A 5 -5.46 6.36 -20.91
N PRO A 6 -4.60 5.34 -21.12
CA PRO A 6 -4.21 4.44 -20.04
C PRO A 6 -3.49 5.23 -18.93
N ASN A 7 -3.34 4.62 -17.76
CA ASN A 7 -2.61 5.19 -16.62
C ASN A 7 -3.26 6.41 -15.93
N ASP A 8 -4.47 6.82 -16.32
CA ASP A 8 -5.30 7.75 -15.53
C ASP A 8 -5.53 7.17 -14.12
N ILE A 9 -5.33 7.99 -13.08
CA ILE A 9 -5.58 7.59 -11.69
C ILE A 9 -7.00 8.01 -11.30
N TYR A 10 -7.79 7.04 -10.83
CA TYR A 10 -8.98 7.29 -10.05
C TYR A 10 -8.65 7.13 -8.57
N GLN A 11 -8.88 8.18 -7.80
CA GLN A 11 -8.79 8.15 -6.35
C GLN A 11 -10.16 8.45 -5.74
N PHE A 12 -10.57 7.67 -4.75
CA PHE A 12 -11.68 8.02 -3.87
C PHE A 12 -11.15 8.42 -2.49
N SER A 13 -11.66 9.54 -1.97
CA SER A 13 -11.26 10.17 -0.72
C SER A 13 -9.81 10.65 -0.70
N ILE A 14 -9.42 11.22 0.43
CA ILE A 14 -8.06 11.71 0.68
C ILE A 14 -7.49 11.08 1.95
N VAL A 15 -6.16 10.96 2.00
CA VAL A 15 -5.45 10.33 3.13
C VAL A 15 -5.72 11.07 4.45
N SER A 16 -5.85 12.40 4.44
CA SER A 16 -6.15 13.19 5.64
C SER A 16 -7.53 12.86 6.22
N ALA A 17 -8.55 12.70 5.37
CA ALA A 17 -9.89 12.30 5.80
C ALA A 17 -9.90 10.90 6.43
N TYR A 18 -9.21 9.95 5.79
CA TYR A 18 -9.04 8.61 6.36
C TYR A 18 -8.33 8.65 7.72
N LYS A 19 -7.24 9.42 7.84
CA LYS A 19 -6.50 9.62 9.09
C LYS A 19 -7.32 10.33 10.17
N ALA A 20 -8.24 11.21 9.78
CA ALA A 20 -9.18 11.88 10.67
C ALA A 20 -10.35 10.96 11.13
N GLY A 21 -10.39 9.71 10.66
CA GLY A 21 -11.34 8.69 11.12
C GLY A 21 -12.50 8.41 10.16
N LEU A 22 -12.53 9.06 8.98
CA LEU A 22 -13.54 8.79 7.98
C LEU A 22 -13.32 7.41 7.36
N THR A 23 -14.11 6.45 7.84
CA THR A 23 -13.86 5.03 7.56
C THR A 23 -15.09 4.29 7.06
N GLN A 24 -16.22 4.96 6.81
CA GLN A 24 -17.50 4.27 6.50
C GLN A 24 -18.08 4.64 5.13
N ALA A 25 -17.41 5.49 4.37
CA ALA A 25 -17.84 5.93 3.05
C ALA A 25 -16.98 5.29 1.96
N GLY A 26 -17.50 5.18 0.74
CA GLY A 26 -16.70 4.84 -0.43
C GLY A 26 -17.18 3.64 -1.23
N PRO A 27 -16.54 3.37 -2.38
CA PRO A 27 -16.95 2.29 -3.26
C PRO A 27 -16.70 0.91 -2.60
N PRO A 28 -17.54 -0.09 -2.88
CA PRO A 28 -17.28 -1.46 -2.45
C PRO A 28 -16.13 -2.07 -3.27
N VAL A 29 -15.42 -3.05 -2.70
CA VAL A 29 -14.33 -3.79 -3.40
C VAL A 29 -14.75 -4.27 -4.79
N ARG A 30 -15.97 -4.80 -4.94
CA ARG A 30 -16.50 -5.29 -6.22
C ARG A 30 -16.60 -4.21 -7.32
N ALA A 31 -16.63 -2.93 -6.94
CA ALA A 31 -16.72 -1.82 -7.89
C ALA A 31 -15.35 -1.39 -8.46
N LEU A 32 -14.23 -1.85 -7.88
CA LEU A 32 -12.88 -1.43 -8.30
C LEU A 32 -12.59 -1.70 -9.78
N GLN A 33 -13.09 -2.81 -10.31
CA GLN A 33 -12.95 -3.18 -11.73
C GLN A 33 -13.58 -2.17 -12.71
N GLY A 34 -14.54 -1.35 -12.24
CA GLY A 34 -15.11 -0.25 -13.03
C GLY A 34 -14.16 0.94 -13.20
N TYR A 35 -13.17 1.08 -12.31
CA TYR A 35 -12.27 2.22 -12.24
C TYR A 35 -10.86 1.89 -12.76
N GLY A 36 -10.38 0.67 -12.56
CA GLY A 36 -9.04 0.25 -12.98
C GLY A 36 -8.85 -1.27 -12.95
N THR A 37 -7.60 -1.68 -13.15
CA THR A 37 -7.14 -3.09 -13.06
C THR A 37 -6.17 -3.28 -11.89
N ASP A 38 -5.50 -2.22 -11.48
CA ASP A 38 -4.42 -2.26 -10.50
C ASP A 38 -4.52 -1.06 -9.56
N GLY A 39 -4.13 -1.24 -8.30
CA GLY A 39 -4.20 -0.18 -7.33
C GLY A 39 -4.02 -0.62 -5.88
N ILE A 40 -4.32 0.31 -5.00
CA ILE A 40 -4.30 0.15 -3.55
C ILE A 40 -5.60 0.69 -2.96
N ALA A 41 -6.01 0.17 -1.81
CA ALA A 41 -7.11 0.74 -1.04
C ALA A 41 -6.94 0.47 0.45
N TYR A 42 -7.65 1.22 1.29
CA TYR A 42 -7.63 1.05 2.74
C TYR A 42 -8.97 0.50 3.23
N PHE A 43 -8.91 -0.40 4.20
CA PHE A 43 -10.09 -0.96 4.82
C PHE A 43 -10.65 -0.04 5.91
N PRO A 44 -11.97 -0.12 6.18
CA PRO A 44 -12.60 0.64 7.25
C PRO A 44 -11.95 0.35 8.62
N ARG A 45 -11.96 1.34 9.51
CA ARG A 45 -11.52 1.23 10.91
C ARG A 45 -10.08 0.73 11.08
N ASN A 46 -9.19 1.07 10.16
CA ASN A 46 -7.83 0.53 10.10
C ASN A 46 -7.78 -1.00 10.03
N GLY A 47 -8.78 -1.59 9.38
CA GLY A 47 -8.94 -3.04 9.24
C GLY A 47 -8.01 -3.67 8.22
N GLY A 48 -6.92 -3.01 7.82
CA GLY A 48 -5.97 -3.51 6.83
C GLY A 48 -5.88 -2.64 5.56
N GLU A 49 -5.18 -3.17 4.57
CA GLU A 49 -4.98 -2.60 3.25
C GLU A 49 -5.41 -3.60 2.17
N LEU A 50 -5.55 -3.11 0.95
CA LEU A 50 -5.92 -3.89 -0.22
C LEU A 50 -4.87 -3.67 -1.29
N LEU A 51 -4.36 -4.77 -1.86
CA LEU A 51 -3.65 -4.75 -3.13
C LEU A 51 -4.61 -5.19 -4.22
N PHE A 52 -4.85 -4.32 -5.19
CA PHE A 52 -5.60 -4.65 -6.40
C PHE A 52 -4.58 -4.86 -7.52
N LEU A 53 -4.52 -6.06 -8.07
CA LEU A 53 -3.52 -6.42 -9.08
C LEU A 53 -4.16 -7.32 -10.12
N ASP A 54 -4.03 -6.97 -11.39
CA ASP A 54 -4.61 -7.71 -12.51
C ASP A 54 -6.11 -8.06 -12.28
N SER A 55 -6.87 -7.07 -11.80
CA SER A 55 -8.30 -7.17 -11.43
C SER A 55 -8.64 -8.11 -10.27
N THR A 56 -7.63 -8.58 -9.52
CA THR A 56 -7.77 -9.40 -8.33
C THR A 56 -7.53 -8.56 -7.08
N ALA A 57 -8.46 -8.61 -6.12
CA ALA A 57 -8.35 -7.88 -4.86
C ALA A 57 -7.82 -8.79 -3.75
N TYR A 58 -6.61 -8.51 -3.27
CA TYR A 58 -5.97 -9.19 -2.16
C TYR A 58 -6.08 -8.34 -0.89
N PHE A 59 -6.49 -8.99 0.21
CA PHE A 59 -6.56 -8.41 1.54
C PHE A 59 -5.21 -8.53 2.24
N ILE A 60 -4.74 -7.41 2.79
CA ILE A 60 -3.56 -7.32 3.64
C ILE A 60 -4.06 -7.01 5.06
N PRO A 61 -4.03 -7.98 5.99
CA PRO A 61 -4.52 -7.77 7.34
C PRO A 61 -3.68 -6.71 8.08
N PRO A 62 -4.28 -5.98 9.03
CA PRO A 62 -3.52 -5.13 9.92
C PRO A 62 -2.69 -6.02 10.85
N ASN A 63 -1.43 -5.69 11.06
CA ASN A 63 -0.60 -6.47 11.96
C ASN A 63 -1.09 -6.27 13.40
N GLN A 64 -1.75 -7.30 13.94
CA GLN A 64 -2.10 -7.35 15.36
C GLN A 64 -0.81 -7.65 16.12
N GLY A 65 0.00 -6.63 16.41
CA GLY A 65 0.94 -6.72 17.51
C GLY A 65 0.17 -7.18 18.75
N HIS A 66 0.59 -8.27 19.36
CA HIS A 66 -0.09 -8.93 20.49
C HIS A 66 -0.81 -7.92 21.43
N GLN A 67 -2.13 -7.89 21.35
CA GLN A 67 -2.96 -7.80 22.55
C GLN A 67 -3.93 -8.97 22.53
N ALA A 68 -3.40 -10.14 22.89
CA ALA A 68 -4.24 -11.21 23.40
C ALA A 68 -4.81 -10.73 24.75
N SER A 69 -5.92 -9.98 24.72
CA SER A 69 -6.80 -9.87 25.88
C SER A 69 -7.44 -11.23 26.09
N ARG A 70 -6.76 -12.11 26.85
CA ARG A 70 -7.34 -13.35 27.35
C ARG A 70 -8.28 -13.00 28.49
N THR A 71 -9.53 -12.68 28.16
CA THR A 71 -10.66 -12.89 29.07
C THR A 71 -11.43 -14.12 28.62
N ALA A 72 -10.92 -15.30 28.99
CA ALA A 72 -11.73 -16.50 29.04
C ALA A 72 -11.19 -17.46 30.12
N SER A 73 -12.06 -17.78 31.08
CA SER A 73 -11.88 -18.76 32.14
C SER A 73 -11.57 -20.17 31.60
N PRO A 74 -10.97 -21.07 32.40
CA PRO A 74 -10.41 -22.31 31.90
C PRO A 74 -11.49 -23.38 31.72
N VAL A 75 -11.47 -24.06 30.57
CA VAL A 75 -12.12 -25.36 30.41
C VAL A 75 -11.12 -26.32 29.78
N THR A 76 -10.81 -27.38 30.52
CA THR A 76 -9.87 -28.44 30.19
C THR A 76 -10.45 -29.37 29.13
N SER A 77 -9.70 -29.69 28.07
CA SER A 77 -9.69 -31.03 27.44
C SER A 77 -8.55 -31.17 26.44
N THR A 78 -8.11 -32.41 26.28
CA THR A 78 -6.82 -32.91 25.77
C THR A 78 -6.82 -33.31 24.29
N SER A 79 -5.73 -32.93 23.59
CA SER A 79 -5.05 -33.56 22.42
C SER A 79 -5.70 -33.50 21.02
N PRO A 80 -4.94 -33.65 19.89
CA PRO A 80 -3.49 -33.57 19.68
C PRO A 80 -3.04 -32.54 18.61
N ASP A 81 -1.76 -32.20 18.68
CA ASP A 81 -0.82 -31.76 17.63
C ASP A 81 -1.33 -31.41 16.22
N THR A 82 -1.42 -30.10 15.95
CA THR A 82 -1.07 -29.50 14.66
C THR A 82 -0.47 -28.14 14.97
N SER A 83 0.85 -28.06 15.01
CA SER A 83 1.58 -26.79 15.11
C SER A 83 1.52 -26.06 13.77
N VAL A 84 0.35 -25.52 13.42
CA VAL A 84 0.25 -24.48 12.39
C VAL A 84 0.52 -23.15 13.10
N SER A 85 1.69 -22.59 12.86
CA SER A 85 2.08 -21.28 13.37
C SER A 85 1.07 -20.23 12.86
N PRO A 86 0.42 -19.41 13.70
CA PRO A 86 -0.78 -18.67 13.30
C PRO A 86 -0.59 -17.47 12.34
N ASN A 87 0.58 -17.19 11.77
CA ASN A 87 0.89 -15.91 11.11
C ASN A 87 1.76 -16.06 9.84
N GLU A 88 1.22 -16.59 8.74
CA GLU A 88 2.00 -16.88 7.51
C GLU A 88 2.06 -15.77 6.44
N ASN A 89 1.71 -14.51 6.74
CA ASN A 89 1.57 -13.42 5.73
C ASN A 89 0.72 -13.83 4.52
N ILE A 90 -0.31 -14.64 4.73
CA ILE A 90 -1.16 -15.16 3.66
C ILE A 90 -2.04 -14.04 3.10
N MET A 91 -2.07 -13.95 1.77
CA MET A 91 -2.90 -13.00 1.03
C MET A 91 -4.25 -13.66 0.71
N GLU A 92 -5.30 -13.26 1.41
CA GLU A 92 -6.67 -13.71 1.13
C GLU A 92 -7.35 -12.81 0.10
N HIS A 93 -8.45 -13.29 -0.50
CA HIS A 93 -9.28 -12.44 -1.36
C HIS A 93 -10.15 -11.49 -0.53
N ALA A 94 -10.14 -10.20 -0.90
CA ALA A 94 -10.99 -9.20 -0.27
C ALA A 94 -12.47 -9.46 -0.56
N LYS A 95 -13.33 -9.35 0.47
CA LYS A 95 -14.78 -9.51 0.30
C LYS A 95 -15.37 -8.36 -0.51
N GLY A 96 -16.11 -8.69 -1.55
CA GLY A 96 -16.64 -7.75 -2.55
C GLY A 96 -17.50 -6.60 -1.99
N ASP A 97 -18.16 -6.81 -0.86
CA ASP A 97 -19.16 -5.88 -0.32
C ASP A 97 -18.60 -4.85 0.66
N ILE A 98 -17.33 -4.99 1.05
CA ILE A 98 -16.70 -4.06 2.00
C ILE A 98 -16.48 -2.71 1.31
N LEU A 99 -16.97 -1.64 1.95
CA LEU A 99 -16.76 -0.26 1.50
C LEU A 99 -15.35 0.20 1.84
N LEU A 100 -14.69 0.85 0.88
CA LEU A 100 -13.31 1.29 0.99
C LEU A 100 -13.24 2.81 1.19
N PRO A 101 -12.88 3.30 2.40
CA PRO A 101 -12.76 4.73 2.68
C PRO A 101 -11.65 5.46 1.94
N PHE A 102 -10.71 4.72 1.34
CA PHE A 102 -9.70 5.27 0.46
C PHE A 102 -9.43 4.25 -0.64
N VAL A 103 -9.37 4.70 -1.89
CA VAL A 103 -9.05 3.89 -3.06
C VAL A 103 -8.15 4.69 -3.98
N MET A 104 -7.11 4.09 -4.53
CA MET A 104 -6.32 4.65 -5.63
C MET A 104 -6.04 3.56 -6.64
N VAL A 105 -6.68 3.64 -7.81
CA VAL A 105 -6.60 2.61 -8.86
C VAL A 105 -6.35 3.24 -10.22
N THR A 106 -5.78 2.44 -11.12
CA THR A 106 -5.54 2.82 -12.51
C THR A 106 -5.73 1.61 -13.43
N LYS A 107 -5.95 1.87 -14.72
CA LYS A 107 -5.78 0.86 -15.76
C LYS A 107 -4.32 0.88 -16.19
N PHE A 108 -3.50 0.05 -15.56
CA PHE A 108 -2.06 0.09 -15.74
C PHE A 108 -1.66 -0.47 -17.11
N VAL A 109 -0.95 0.35 -17.88
CA VAL A 109 -0.28 -0.05 -19.11
C VAL A 109 1.13 0.50 -19.04
N PRO A 110 2.16 -0.36 -18.93
CA PRO A 110 3.53 0.11 -18.77
C PRO A 110 3.98 0.89 -20.00
N GLU A 111 4.59 2.05 -19.76
CA GLU A 111 5.15 2.93 -20.80
C GLU A 111 6.68 2.80 -20.87
N PHE A 112 7.29 2.46 -19.74
CA PHE A 112 8.72 2.32 -19.58
C PHE A 112 9.03 0.97 -18.93
N SER A 113 10.19 0.40 -19.26
CA SER A 113 10.68 -0.86 -18.70
C SER A 113 12.19 -0.80 -18.53
N LEU A 114 12.68 -1.36 -17.43
CA LEU A 114 14.09 -1.52 -17.09
C LEU A 114 14.28 -2.89 -16.44
N ASN A 115 15.34 -3.59 -16.85
CA ASN A 115 15.78 -4.78 -16.12
C ASN A 115 16.73 -4.35 -15.00
N ILE A 116 16.31 -4.58 -13.76
CA ILE A 116 17.15 -4.38 -12.59
C ILE A 116 17.96 -5.66 -12.38
N SER A 117 19.28 -5.50 -12.31
CA SER A 117 20.24 -6.58 -12.02
C SER A 117 21.23 -6.14 -10.95
N GLY A 118 21.65 -7.07 -10.09
CA GLY A 118 22.55 -6.80 -8.97
C GLY A 118 21.81 -6.37 -7.70
N ASP A 119 22.55 -5.99 -6.66
CA ASP A 119 21.97 -5.60 -5.36
C ASP A 119 21.32 -4.22 -5.46
N THR A 120 20.07 -4.17 -5.89
CA THR A 120 19.25 -2.94 -5.88
C THR A 120 18.24 -2.99 -4.74
N GLU A 121 18.12 -1.87 -4.02
CA GLU A 121 17.21 -1.67 -2.89
C GLU A 121 16.13 -0.62 -3.24
N MET A 122 15.09 -0.49 -2.39
CA MET A 122 13.96 0.41 -2.65
C MET A 122 14.38 1.88 -2.79
N GLU A 123 15.37 2.34 -2.03
CA GLU A 123 15.80 3.74 -2.06
C GLU A 123 16.38 4.14 -3.42
N SER A 124 17.14 3.24 -4.05
CA SER A 124 17.73 3.45 -5.38
C SER A 124 16.70 3.46 -6.50
N LEU A 125 15.46 2.99 -6.25
CA LEU A 125 14.41 2.97 -7.26
C LEU A 125 14.00 4.38 -7.69
N MET A 126 14.00 5.36 -6.77
CA MET A 126 13.72 6.77 -7.16
C MET A 126 14.78 7.30 -8.09
N ASP A 127 16.04 7.10 -7.74
CA ASP A 127 17.16 7.59 -8.54
C ASP A 127 17.11 7.00 -9.95
N LEU A 128 16.74 5.72 -10.08
CA LEU A 128 16.51 5.07 -11.37
C LEU A 128 15.36 5.73 -12.16
N LEU A 129 14.20 5.95 -11.51
CA LEU A 129 13.05 6.59 -12.17
C LEU A 129 13.33 8.04 -12.58
N GLU A 130 14.12 8.77 -11.80
CA GLU A 130 14.52 10.15 -12.12
C GLU A 130 15.64 10.20 -13.18
N CYS A 131 16.53 9.21 -13.24
CA CYS A 131 17.63 9.12 -14.21
C CYS A 131 17.14 9.00 -15.66
N GLU A 132 16.01 8.32 -15.88
CA GLU A 132 15.35 8.22 -17.20
C GLU A 132 14.78 9.57 -17.71
N GLY A 133 14.89 10.63 -16.90
CA GLY A 133 14.61 12.01 -17.27
C GLY A 133 13.13 12.40 -17.17
N PRO A 134 12.80 13.70 -17.37
CA PRO A 134 11.44 14.24 -17.17
C PRO A 134 10.37 13.64 -18.09
N VAL A 135 10.80 12.91 -19.13
CA VAL A 135 9.92 12.18 -20.04
C VAL A 135 9.33 10.95 -19.35
N ALA A 136 10.13 10.24 -18.56
CA ALA A 136 9.75 8.99 -17.87
C ALA A 136 9.02 9.21 -16.54
N GLY A 137 9.01 10.44 -16.02
CA GLY A 137 8.40 10.78 -14.73
C GLY A 137 9.33 11.64 -13.89
N GLY A 138 9.03 11.75 -12.59
CA GLY A 138 9.88 12.49 -11.65
C GLY A 138 9.10 12.97 -10.43
N LYS A 139 9.76 13.75 -9.56
CA LYS A 139 9.25 14.22 -8.25
C LYS A 139 7.84 14.81 -8.20
N ASN A 140 7.29 15.28 -9.33
CA ASN A 140 5.97 15.91 -9.42
C ASN A 140 4.90 15.01 -10.06
N SER A 141 5.30 13.85 -10.61
CA SER A 141 4.40 12.94 -11.30
C SER A 141 3.94 11.83 -10.36
N PHE A 142 2.66 11.48 -10.44
CA PHE A 142 2.23 10.16 -9.99
C PHE A 142 2.73 9.10 -10.98
N MET A 143 3.27 8.01 -10.45
CA MET A 143 3.78 6.91 -11.27
C MET A 143 3.33 5.57 -10.69
N PRO A 144 2.35 4.87 -11.30
CA PRO A 144 2.18 3.45 -11.04
C PRO A 144 3.42 2.69 -11.52
N PHE A 145 3.85 1.72 -10.74
CA PHE A 145 5.01 0.89 -11.06
C PHE A 145 4.77 -0.54 -10.62
N ARG A 146 5.47 -1.46 -11.31
CA ARG A 146 5.41 -2.89 -11.07
C ARG A 146 6.80 -3.48 -11.19
N LEU A 147 7.23 -4.21 -10.17
CA LEU A 147 8.41 -5.07 -10.22
C LEU A 147 7.96 -6.52 -10.28
N ARG A 148 8.48 -7.28 -11.23
CA ARG A 148 8.20 -8.72 -11.36
C ARG A 148 9.49 -9.50 -11.46
N GLY A 149 9.64 -10.52 -10.63
CA GLY A 149 10.79 -11.42 -10.67
C GLY A 149 11.11 -12.04 -9.32
N SER A 150 12.39 -12.35 -9.13
CA SER A 150 12.92 -13.02 -7.96
C SER A 150 13.55 -12.04 -6.98
N PHE A 151 13.10 -12.10 -5.73
CA PHE A 151 13.60 -11.29 -4.63
C PHE A 151 14.37 -12.17 -3.65
N SER A 152 15.62 -11.79 -3.35
CA SER A 152 16.36 -12.45 -2.27
C SER A 152 15.71 -12.17 -0.92
N SER A 153 15.15 -10.98 -0.75
CA SER A 153 14.25 -10.71 0.36
C SER A 153 13.23 -9.61 0.10
N VAL A 154 12.07 -9.71 0.75
CA VAL A 154 11.05 -8.66 0.84
C VAL A 154 10.72 -8.43 2.30
N SER A 155 11.00 -7.21 2.80
CA SER A 155 10.61 -6.78 4.14
C SER A 155 9.22 -6.15 4.10
N LEU A 156 8.35 -6.58 5.00
CA LEU A 156 6.97 -6.10 5.11
C LEU A 156 6.82 -5.04 6.21
N HIS A 157 5.90 -4.10 6.00
CA HIS A 157 5.51 -3.05 6.93
C HIS A 157 4.24 -3.46 7.69
N ASP A 158 4.11 -3.00 8.95
CA ASP A 158 2.87 -3.15 9.70
C ASP A 158 1.77 -2.26 9.10
N VAL A 159 0.61 -2.83 8.81
CA VAL A 159 -0.57 -2.07 8.37
C VAL A 159 -1.43 -1.72 9.60
N GLY A 160 -1.84 -0.45 9.75
CA GLY A 160 -2.76 -0.01 10.80
C GLY A 160 -2.33 1.24 11.59
N PRO A 161 -3.06 1.61 12.66
CA PRO A 161 -2.93 2.92 13.34
C PRO A 161 -1.61 3.09 14.12
N GLY A 162 -0.82 2.03 14.25
CA GLY A 162 0.54 2.04 14.79
C GLY A 162 1.64 2.34 13.76
N SER A 163 1.31 2.44 12.46
CA SER A 163 2.26 2.72 11.36
C SER A 163 2.78 4.17 11.34
N ARG A 164 2.86 4.84 12.50
CA ARG A 164 3.55 6.13 12.59
C ARG A 164 5.02 5.89 12.22
N ARG A 165 5.49 6.54 11.15
CA ARG A 165 6.91 6.81 10.98
C ARG A 165 7.38 7.49 12.28
N SER A 166 8.07 6.74 13.13
CA SER A 166 8.79 7.33 14.26
C SER A 166 9.99 8.07 13.68
N SER A 167 9.76 9.29 13.20
CA SER A 167 10.84 10.22 12.88
C SER A 167 11.19 11.11 14.07
N ASN A 168 10.59 10.88 15.25
CA ASN A 168 11.00 11.45 16.53
C ASN A 168 10.22 10.79 17.68
N ALA A 169 10.63 9.60 18.09
CA ALA A 169 10.37 9.10 19.44
C ALA A 169 11.33 7.96 19.73
N THR A 170 11.98 8.03 20.88
CA THR A 170 12.70 6.95 21.56
C THR A 170 11.74 5.79 21.86
N SER A 171 11.27 5.08 20.84
CA SER A 171 10.60 3.80 20.99
C SER A 171 11.69 2.74 21.01
N SER A 172 11.93 2.19 22.19
CA SER A 172 12.80 1.04 22.40
C SER A 172 12.55 -0.01 21.31
N PRO A 173 13.61 -0.58 20.69
CA PRO A 173 13.42 -1.63 19.72
C PRO A 173 12.59 -2.75 20.35
N PRO A 174 11.66 -3.37 19.60
CA PRO A 174 10.97 -4.55 20.10
C PRO A 174 12.01 -5.56 20.59
N PRO A 175 11.73 -6.31 21.67
CA PRO A 175 12.67 -7.33 22.14
C PRO A 175 12.98 -8.26 20.97
N PRO A 176 14.26 -8.64 20.77
CA PRO A 176 14.69 -9.48 19.66
C PRO A 176 14.23 -10.93 19.90
N SER A 177 12.93 -11.19 19.79
CA SER A 177 12.47 -12.51 19.42
C SER A 177 12.64 -12.63 17.90
N SER A 178 13.66 -13.37 17.49
CA SER A 178 14.07 -13.60 16.09
C SER A 178 12.91 -14.03 15.18
N ASP A 179 11.89 -14.64 15.76
CA ASP A 179 10.75 -15.17 15.03
C ASP A 179 9.90 -14.05 14.44
N SER A 180 9.71 -12.94 15.18
CA SER A 180 8.90 -11.82 14.68
C SER A 180 9.58 -11.03 13.57
N GLU A 181 10.91 -11.02 13.52
CA GLU A 181 11.66 -10.41 12.41
C GLU A 181 11.68 -11.33 11.17
N ARG A 182 11.83 -12.65 11.36
CA ARG A 182 11.68 -13.64 10.28
C ARG A 182 10.29 -13.62 9.68
N GLU A 183 9.26 -13.49 10.50
CA GLU A 183 7.88 -13.35 10.06
C GLU A 183 7.66 -12.07 9.22
N ARG A 184 8.46 -11.01 9.43
CA ARG A 184 8.33 -9.76 8.64
C ARG A 184 9.16 -9.74 7.37
N LYS A 185 9.87 -10.83 7.06
CA LYS A 185 10.77 -10.90 5.92
C LYS A 185 10.54 -12.19 5.15
N LEU A 186 10.10 -12.04 3.92
CA LEU A 186 10.01 -13.16 2.97
C LEU A 186 11.39 -13.31 2.31
N GLU A 187 11.96 -14.50 2.31
CA GLU A 187 13.27 -14.79 1.71
C GLU A 187 13.12 -15.66 0.47
N ASN A 188 13.97 -15.42 -0.53
CA ASN A 188 14.06 -16.18 -1.79
C ASN A 188 12.67 -16.43 -2.42
N VAL A 189 11.94 -15.34 -2.65
CA VAL A 189 10.54 -15.39 -3.07
C VAL A 189 10.39 -14.80 -4.48
N ASN A 190 9.62 -15.47 -5.32
CA ASN A 190 9.18 -14.95 -6.60
C ASN A 190 7.82 -14.29 -6.45
N GLY A 191 7.62 -13.17 -7.15
CA GLY A 191 6.33 -12.51 -7.11
C GLY A 191 6.32 -11.17 -7.81
N THR A 192 5.33 -10.37 -7.42
CA THR A 192 5.07 -9.05 -7.98
C THR A 192 4.98 -8.03 -6.86
N ILE A 193 5.74 -6.94 -6.97
CA ILE A 193 5.49 -5.70 -6.21
C ILE A 193 4.72 -4.77 -7.14
N PHE A 194 3.60 -4.24 -6.67
CA PHE A 194 2.87 -3.19 -7.37
C PHE A 194 2.55 -2.04 -6.41
N GLY A 195 2.59 -0.82 -6.94
CA GLY A 195 2.17 0.35 -6.20
C GLY A 195 2.31 1.64 -6.97
N PHE A 196 2.31 2.74 -6.22
CA PHE A 196 2.46 4.08 -6.75
C PHE A 196 3.64 4.79 -6.11
N HIS A 197 4.38 5.54 -6.93
CA HIS A 197 5.09 6.71 -6.43
C HIS A 197 4.14 7.91 -6.43
N GLY A 198 3.89 8.48 -5.24
CA GLY A 198 3.16 9.73 -5.09
C GLY A 198 4.10 10.92 -4.89
N PRO A 199 3.90 12.03 -5.60
CA PRO A 199 4.74 13.21 -5.44
C PRO A 199 4.53 13.89 -4.09
N LYS A 200 5.57 14.53 -3.55
CA LYS A 200 5.53 15.15 -2.20
C LYS A 200 4.42 16.19 -2.03
N TRP A 201 4.09 16.92 -3.10
CA TRP A 201 3.03 17.94 -3.06
C TRP A 201 1.63 17.35 -2.79
N ALA A 202 1.44 16.04 -3.01
CA ALA A 202 0.17 15.37 -2.77
C ALA A 202 -0.02 14.90 -1.32
N GLU A 203 0.85 15.33 -0.39
CA GLU A 203 0.73 15.01 1.02
C GLU A 203 -0.65 15.41 1.58
N GLY A 204 -1.24 14.52 2.38
CA GLY A 204 -2.62 14.66 2.86
C GLY A 204 -3.69 14.24 1.84
N ILE A 205 -3.42 14.37 0.53
CA ILE A 205 -4.34 13.94 -0.53
C ILE A 205 -4.15 12.46 -0.84
N SER A 206 -2.92 12.04 -1.13
CA SER A 206 -2.54 10.69 -1.56
C SER A 206 -1.32 10.20 -0.76
N PRO A 207 -1.02 8.89 -0.78
CA PRO A 207 0.26 8.40 -0.28
C PRO A 207 1.42 9.03 -1.06
N THR A 208 2.45 9.52 -0.37
CA THR A 208 3.65 10.12 -0.97
C THR A 208 4.85 9.19 -0.86
N GLY A 209 5.81 9.33 -1.78
CA GLY A 209 6.90 8.36 -1.94
C GLY A 209 6.38 7.02 -2.47
N PHE A 210 7.13 5.93 -2.26
CA PHE A 210 6.69 4.60 -2.67
C PHE A 210 5.64 4.03 -1.72
N HIS A 211 4.44 3.80 -2.27
CA HIS A 211 3.40 3.03 -1.62
C HIS A 211 3.05 1.79 -2.46
N CYS A 212 3.59 0.65 -2.06
CA CYS A 212 3.50 -0.61 -2.78
C CYS A 212 3.36 -1.82 -1.86
N SER A 213 2.79 -2.88 -2.40
CA SER A 213 2.60 -4.16 -1.72
C SER A 213 3.14 -5.29 -2.59
N PHE A 214 3.57 -6.36 -1.93
CA PHE A 214 4.09 -7.56 -2.55
C PHE A 214 3.05 -8.67 -2.52
N VAL A 215 3.02 -9.46 -3.58
CA VAL A 215 2.28 -10.72 -3.66
C VAL A 215 3.16 -11.77 -4.32
N SER A 216 3.32 -12.92 -3.67
CA SER A 216 4.13 -14.02 -4.19
C SER A 216 3.42 -14.74 -5.33
N GLU A 217 4.18 -15.54 -6.07
CA GLU A 217 3.58 -16.63 -6.85
C GLU A 217 2.91 -17.65 -5.91
N ARG A 218 1.96 -18.43 -6.45
CA ARG A 218 1.35 -19.54 -5.71
C ARG A 218 2.38 -20.64 -5.50
N ASP A 219 2.48 -21.11 -4.26
CA ASP A 219 3.27 -22.31 -3.96
C ASP A 219 2.52 -23.60 -4.34
N GLU A 220 3.14 -24.75 -4.08
CA GLU A 220 2.56 -26.08 -4.35
C GLU A 220 1.25 -26.33 -3.58
N GLY A 221 1.06 -25.66 -2.44
CA GLY A 221 -0.18 -25.70 -1.65
C GLY A 221 -1.25 -24.73 -2.13
N GLY A 222 -0.96 -23.92 -3.15
CA GLY A 222 -1.85 -22.88 -3.68
C GLY A 222 -1.91 -21.61 -2.83
N VAL A 223 -1.06 -21.51 -1.80
CA VAL A 223 -0.99 -20.38 -0.88
C VAL A 223 -0.22 -19.24 -1.54
N VAL A 224 -0.68 -18.01 -1.29
CA VAL A 224 -0.04 -16.78 -1.74
C VAL A 224 0.36 -16.00 -0.49
N ARG A 225 1.59 -15.51 -0.45
CA ARG A 225 2.12 -14.70 0.65
C ARG A 225 2.37 -13.27 0.19
N GLY A 226 2.30 -12.30 1.10
CA GLY A 226 2.45 -10.91 0.72
C GLY A 226 2.18 -9.92 1.84
N GLY A 227 2.15 -8.64 1.48
CA GLY A 227 1.89 -7.56 2.41
C GLY A 227 2.44 -6.22 1.93
N ARG A 228 2.29 -5.19 2.77
CA ARG A 228 2.79 -3.85 2.49
C ARG A 228 4.32 -3.88 2.47
N VAL A 229 4.97 -3.42 1.40
CA VAL A 229 6.44 -3.45 1.30
C VAL A 229 7.04 -2.29 2.07
N ARG A 230 8.02 -2.60 2.92
CA ARG A 230 8.95 -1.64 3.53
C ARG A 230 10.20 -1.48 2.67
N ASP A 231 10.79 -2.61 2.30
CA ASP A 231 12.03 -2.67 1.53
C ASP A 231 12.16 -4.03 0.83
N PHE A 232 13.01 -4.13 -0.18
CA PHE A 232 13.30 -5.39 -0.87
C PHE A 232 14.75 -5.44 -1.35
N LYS A 233 15.22 -6.66 -1.58
CA LYS A 233 16.50 -6.94 -2.24
C LYS A 233 16.25 -7.89 -3.40
N VAL A 234 16.81 -7.54 -4.54
CA VAL A 234 16.75 -8.37 -5.74
C VAL A 234 18.06 -9.15 -5.88
N ASN A 235 17.96 -10.42 -6.27
CA ASN A 235 19.11 -11.25 -6.63
C ASN A 235 18.77 -11.97 -7.93
N GLY A 236 19.12 -11.35 -9.05
CA GLY A 236 18.75 -11.81 -10.39
C GLY A 236 18.14 -10.71 -11.24
N ALA A 237 17.40 -11.12 -12.27
CA ALA A 237 16.69 -10.20 -13.16
C ALA A 237 15.28 -9.95 -12.62
N VAL A 238 15.03 -8.69 -12.23
CA VAL A 238 13.69 -8.20 -11.92
C VAL A 238 13.32 -7.17 -12.96
N GLU A 239 12.18 -7.38 -13.63
CA GLU A 239 11.65 -6.41 -14.58
C GLU A 239 10.91 -5.32 -13.80
N LEU A 240 11.42 -4.08 -13.87
CA LEU A 240 10.71 -2.89 -13.45
C LEU A 240 9.96 -2.31 -14.65
N THR A 241 8.65 -2.14 -14.50
CA THR A 241 7.81 -1.42 -15.46
C THR A 241 7.07 -0.30 -14.77
N TRP A 242 6.88 0.83 -15.43
CA TRP A 242 6.13 1.96 -14.88
C TRP A 242 5.50 2.80 -15.97
N ALA A 243 4.66 3.75 -15.56
CA ALA A 243 4.07 4.73 -16.43
C ALA A 243 3.97 6.09 -15.73
N LYS A 244 3.84 7.16 -16.51
CA LYS A 244 3.63 8.51 -15.99
C LYS A 244 2.16 8.89 -16.11
N THR A 245 1.53 9.24 -14.99
CA THR A 245 0.12 9.64 -15.02
C THR A 245 -0.04 11.14 -15.28
N GLY A 246 -0.78 11.48 -16.35
CA GLY A 246 -1.12 12.87 -16.69
C GLY A 246 -2.49 13.35 -16.21
N ARG A 247 -3.33 12.44 -15.67
CA ARG A 247 -4.68 12.78 -15.20
C ARG A 247 -5.00 12.12 -13.88
N PHE A 248 -5.59 12.91 -12.99
CA PHE A 248 -5.95 12.51 -11.64
C PHE A 248 -7.41 12.87 -11.40
N HIS A 249 -8.26 11.87 -11.20
CA HIS A 249 -9.67 12.03 -10.89
C HIS A 249 -9.89 11.73 -9.41
N LEU A 250 -10.14 12.78 -8.63
CA LEU A 250 -10.44 12.68 -7.22
C LEU A 250 -11.96 12.71 -6.99
N GLY A 251 -12.52 11.60 -6.52
CA GLY A 251 -13.86 11.56 -5.95
C GLY A 251 -13.80 11.83 -4.46
N LEU A 252 -14.61 12.76 -3.95
CA LEU A 252 -14.72 13.05 -2.53
C LEU A 252 -15.98 12.41 -1.93
N PRO A 253 -15.93 11.97 -0.67
CA PRO A 253 -17.13 11.70 0.11
C PRO A 253 -18.01 12.96 0.16
N THR A 254 -19.33 12.77 0.19
CA THR A 254 -20.33 13.87 0.25
C THR A 254 -21.31 13.68 1.41
N ASP A 255 -20.98 12.80 2.35
CA ASP A 255 -21.78 12.57 3.54
C ASP A 255 -21.43 13.55 4.66
N GLY A 256 -22.35 13.71 5.62
CA GLY A 256 -22.17 14.65 6.73
C GLY A 256 -20.94 14.37 7.58
N LYS A 257 -20.45 13.12 7.67
CA LYS A 257 -19.25 12.81 8.45
C LYS A 257 -18.00 13.39 7.81
N PHE A 258 -17.98 13.55 6.48
CA PHE A 258 -16.89 14.24 5.80
C PHE A 258 -16.94 15.76 6.06
N GLU A 259 -18.12 16.36 6.02
CA GLU A 259 -18.33 17.79 6.28
C GLU A 259 -17.98 18.20 7.73
N GLU A 260 -18.07 17.26 8.67
CA GLU A 260 -17.70 17.46 10.08
C GLU A 260 -16.17 17.45 10.34
N LEU A 261 -15.36 17.02 9.36
CA LEU A 261 -13.91 16.94 9.56
C LEU A 261 -13.24 18.30 9.42
N ASP A 262 -12.39 18.64 10.39
CA ASP A 262 -11.46 19.75 10.23
C ASP A 262 -10.18 19.27 9.53
N LEU A 263 -10.15 19.43 8.21
CA LEU A 263 -9.03 19.03 7.36
C LEU A 263 -8.09 20.21 7.01
N GLY A 264 -8.47 21.44 7.39
CA GLY A 264 -7.77 22.67 7.05
C GLY A 264 -6.83 23.19 8.16
N SER A 265 -6.96 22.68 9.39
CA SER A 265 -6.07 23.01 10.50
C SER A 265 -4.71 22.30 10.38
N ASN A 266 -3.90 22.72 9.41
CA ASN A 266 -2.48 22.42 9.46
C ASN A 266 -1.90 23.10 10.70
N GLY A 267 -1.47 22.30 11.67
CA GLY A 267 -0.49 22.74 12.64
C GLY A 267 0.85 22.94 11.95
N GLU A 268 1.06 24.07 11.27
CA GLU A 268 2.39 24.65 11.05
C GLU A 268 2.32 26.19 10.99
N SER A 269 3.03 26.81 11.93
CA SER A 269 3.67 28.11 11.73
C SER A 269 4.46 28.09 10.43
N GLY A 270 3.86 28.61 9.37
CA GLY A 270 4.52 28.87 8.10
C GLY A 270 3.72 29.95 7.40
N MET A 271 4.09 31.21 7.64
CA MET A 271 3.49 32.41 7.06
C MET A 271 3.16 32.23 5.58
N LEU A 272 1.89 31.99 5.27
CA LEU A 272 1.29 32.48 4.04
C LEU A 272 0.64 33.80 4.41
N SER A 273 1.34 34.88 4.08
CA SER A 273 0.76 36.21 4.06
C SER A 273 -0.45 36.19 3.10
N PRO A 274 -1.58 36.80 3.48
CA PRO A 274 -2.69 36.96 2.55
C PRO A 274 -2.26 38.01 1.52
N THR A 275 -1.89 37.56 0.32
CA THR A 275 -2.03 38.43 -0.85
C THR A 275 -3.47 38.32 -1.31
N SER A 276 -4.18 39.41 -1.04
CA SER A 276 -5.51 39.76 -1.49
C SER A 276 -5.78 39.42 -2.96
N SER A 277 -7.08 39.23 -3.24
CA SER A 277 -7.83 39.43 -4.49
C SER A 277 -7.85 38.22 -5.44
N TYR A 278 -9.00 37.75 -5.95
CA TYR A 278 -10.33 38.37 -6.16
C TYR A 278 -11.47 37.48 -5.65
#